data_AF-A0A815QLK1-F1
#
_entry.id   AF-A0A815QLK1-F1
#
_cell.length_a   1.000
_cell.length_b   1.000
_cell.length_c   1.000
_cell.angle_alpha   90.00
_cell.angle_beta   90.00
_cell.angle_gamma   90.00
#
_symmetry.space_group_name_H-M   'P 1'
#
loop_
_entity.id
_entity.type
_entity.pdbx_description
1 polymer ?
#
loop_
_entity_poly.entity_id
_entity_poly.type
_entity_poly.pdbx_seq_one_letter_code
_entity_poly.pdbx_strand_id
1 'polypeptide(L)'
;MEQTDLLTHDQIVQNPHLITHHLNIITKDGSEQIIFRPLLYDDVLVLLQFSENLSKTTQRFATYPSYDLQCAQQFCEEINQKDKFRMVAINMNRKIITLFEFNLNISDLDKKRYERYNIKLNDMSDIQFAPCIIDEY
;
A
#
# COMPACT_ATOMS: atom_id res chain seq x y z
N MET A 1 11.13 29.49 0.73
CA MET A 1 10.56 28.17 1.07
C MET A 1 9.35 28.00 0.19
N GLU A 2 9.44 27.15 -0.83
CA GLU A 2 8.24 26.75 -1.57
C GLU A 2 7.32 26.07 -0.57
N GLN A 3 6.15 26.65 -0.38
CA GLN A 3 5.07 26.04 0.36
C GLN A 3 4.59 24.89 -0.53
N THR A 4 5.06 23.68 -0.26
CA THR A 4 4.50 22.48 -0.89
C THR A 4 3.05 22.45 -0.45
N ASP A 5 2.11 22.74 -1.35
CA ASP A 5 0.70 22.62 -1.06
C ASP A 5 0.44 21.19 -0.58
N LEU A 6 0.09 21.05 0.70
CA LEU A 6 -0.18 19.76 1.31
C LEU A 6 -1.38 19.12 0.60
N LEU A 7 -1.20 17.89 0.12
CA LEU A 7 -2.27 17.12 -0.48
C LEU A 7 -3.14 16.47 0.60
N THR A 8 -4.45 16.54 0.44
CA THR A 8 -5.40 15.80 1.27
C THR A 8 -5.68 14.43 0.67
N HIS A 9 -6.11 13.49 1.52
CA HIS A 9 -6.58 12.18 1.08
C HIS A 9 -7.67 12.28 0.01
N ASP A 10 -8.65 13.16 0.20
CA ASP A 10 -9.76 13.34 -0.73
C ASP A 10 -9.28 13.86 -2.11
N GLN A 11 -8.27 14.74 -2.14
CA GLN A 11 -7.65 15.19 -3.39
C GLN A 11 -6.98 14.04 -4.14
N ILE A 12 -6.29 13.16 -3.42
CA ILE A 12 -5.64 11.98 -3.99
C ILE A 12 -6.67 10.98 -4.53
N VAL A 13 -7.74 10.70 -3.77
CA VAL A 13 -8.81 9.79 -4.20
C VAL A 13 -9.51 10.32 -5.46
N GLN A 14 -9.75 11.63 -5.54
CA GLN A 14 -10.38 12.26 -6.70
C GLN A 14 -9.44 12.36 -7.91
N ASN A 15 -8.13 12.51 -7.69
CA ASN A 15 -7.13 12.58 -8.73
C ASN A 15 -5.86 11.79 -8.37
N PRO A 16 -5.86 10.46 -8.58
CA PRO A 16 -4.72 9.60 -8.26
C PRO A 16 -3.42 9.96 -9.00
N HIS A 17 -3.51 10.69 -10.12
CA HIS A 17 -2.36 11.13 -10.89
C HIS A 17 -1.47 12.12 -10.14
N LEU A 18 -1.99 12.81 -9.12
CA LEU A 18 -1.23 13.76 -8.30
C LEU A 18 0.00 13.13 -7.64
N ILE A 19 -0.05 11.83 -7.37
CA ILE A 19 1.04 11.06 -6.73
C ILE A 19 1.35 9.77 -7.48
N THR A 20 1.02 9.72 -8.77
CA THR A 20 1.43 8.61 -9.63
C THR A 20 2.85 8.88 -10.14
N HIS A 21 3.75 7.93 -9.95
CA HIS A 21 5.14 8.02 -10.34
C HIS A 21 5.53 6.89 -11.27
N HIS A 22 6.20 7.24 -12.37
CA HIS A 22 6.84 6.28 -13.27
C HIS A 22 8.30 6.15 -12.85
N LEU A 23 8.68 4.96 -12.41
CA LEU A 23 10.00 4.66 -11.87
C LEU A 23 10.71 3.71 -12.82
N ASN A 24 11.99 3.95 -13.06
CA ASN A 24 12.87 2.94 -13.65
C ASN A 24 13.68 2.35 -12.51
N ILE A 25 13.52 1.05 -12.27
CA ILE A 25 14.34 0.32 -11.29
C ILE A 25 15.38 -0.53 -12.00
N ILE A 26 16.44 -0.87 -11.27
CA ILE A 26 17.48 -1.78 -11.75
C ILE A 26 17.23 -3.15 -11.12
N THR A 27 17.05 -4.16 -11.96
CA THR A 27 16.91 -5.57 -11.60
C THR A 27 18.19 -6.33 -11.99
N LYS A 28 18.25 -7.63 -11.67
CA LYS A 28 19.37 -8.49 -12.11
C LYS A 28 19.43 -8.62 -13.64
N ASP A 29 18.28 -8.52 -14.31
CA ASP A 29 18.13 -8.74 -15.75
C ASP A 29 18.17 -7.44 -16.57
N GLY A 30 18.35 -6.28 -15.92
CA GLY A 30 18.47 -4.98 -16.58
C GLY A 30 17.70 -3.88 -15.86
N SER A 31 17.08 -2.98 -16.63
CA SER A 31 16.18 -1.97 -16.08
C SER A 31 14.72 -2.32 -16.38
N GLU A 32 13.85 -2.17 -15.39
CA GLU A 32 12.41 -2.35 -15.54
C GLU A 32 11.68 -1.04 -15.20
N GLN A 33 10.61 -0.74 -15.94
CA GLN A 33 9.72 0.36 -15.63
C GLN A 33 8.56 -0.11 -14.74
N ILE A 34 8.31 0.63 -13.67
CA ILE A 34 7.21 0.44 -12.73
C ILE A 34 6.36 1.69 -12.67
N ILE A 35 5.05 1.50 -12.51
CA ILE A 35 4.11 2.55 -12.14
C ILE A 35 3.79 2.40 -10.67
N PHE A 36 4.16 3.38 -9.86
CA PHE A 36 3.79 3.48 -8.46
C PHE A 36 2.63 4.47 -8.31
N ARG A 37 1.47 4.00 -7.83
CA ARG A 37 0.25 4.82 -7.79
C ARG A 37 -0.72 4.36 -6.68
N PRO A 38 -1.74 5.17 -6.34
CA PRO A 38 -2.81 4.72 -5.45
C PRO A 38 -3.51 3.46 -5.99
N LEU A 39 -4.00 2.61 -5.09
CA LEU A 39 -4.95 1.54 -5.44
C LEU A 39 -6.24 2.18 -5.97
N LEU A 40 -6.79 1.63 -7.05
CA LEU A 40 -7.99 2.15 -7.70
C LEU A 40 -9.17 1.20 -7.52
N TYR A 41 -10.39 1.73 -7.68
CA TYR A 41 -11.62 0.95 -7.60
C TYR A 41 -11.65 -0.24 -8.59
N ASP A 42 -11.08 -0.06 -9.78
CA ASP A 42 -11.08 -1.07 -10.85
C ASP A 42 -9.93 -2.09 -10.73
N ASP A 43 -9.09 -2.02 -9.69
CA ASP A 43 -7.95 -2.92 -9.51
C ASP A 43 -8.32 -4.30 -8.94
N VAL A 44 -9.60 -4.57 -8.69
CA VAL A 44 -10.07 -5.78 -8.00
C VAL A 44 -9.43 -7.06 -8.55
N LEU A 45 -9.42 -7.23 -9.87
CA LEU A 45 -8.90 -8.47 -10.49
C LEU A 45 -7.38 -8.57 -10.43
N VAL A 46 -6.66 -7.46 -10.61
CA VAL A 46 -5.18 -7.46 -10.53
C VAL A 46 -4.71 -7.59 -9.08
N LEU A 47 -5.48 -7.08 -8.12
CA LEU A 47 -5.24 -7.26 -6.69
C LEU A 47 -5.54 -8.68 -6.23
N LEU A 48 -6.62 -9.30 -6.74
CA LEU A 48 -6.89 -10.71 -6.51
C LEU A 48 -5.73 -11.58 -7.01
N GLN A 49 -5.28 -11.36 -8.24
CA GLN A 49 -4.15 -12.08 -8.80
C GLN A 49 -2.89 -11.91 -7.93
N PHE A 50 -2.62 -10.71 -7.42
CA PHE A 50 -1.50 -10.50 -6.50
C PHE A 50 -1.65 -11.35 -5.22
N SER A 51 -2.80 -11.27 -4.55
CA SER A 51 -3.08 -11.99 -3.30
C SER A 51 -3.02 -13.52 -3.45
N GLU A 52 -3.53 -14.06 -4.55
CA GLU A 52 -3.51 -15.51 -4.85
C GLU A 52 -2.10 -16.05 -5.11
N ASN A 53 -1.20 -15.20 -5.62
CA ASN A 53 0.18 -15.59 -5.91
C ASN A 53 1.14 -15.40 -4.72
N LEU A 54 0.67 -14.88 -3.58
CA LEU A 54 1.48 -14.84 -2.38
C LEU A 54 1.71 -16.25 -1.83
N SER A 55 2.96 -16.57 -1.51
CA SER A 55 3.31 -17.82 -0.84
C SER A 55 2.70 -17.89 0.55
N LYS A 56 2.53 -19.10 1.09
CA LYS A 56 2.06 -19.29 2.47
C LYS A 56 2.99 -18.64 3.50
N THR A 57 4.27 -18.51 3.18
CA THR A 57 5.24 -17.79 4.02
C THR A 57 4.92 -16.31 4.05
N THR A 58 4.70 -15.68 2.89
CA THR A 58 4.37 -14.26 2.80
C THR A 58 2.99 -13.96 3.39
N GLN A 59 1.99 -14.82 3.15
CA GLN A 59 0.66 -14.74 3.77
C GLN A 59 0.70 -14.81 5.32
N ARG A 60 1.74 -15.39 5.91
CA ARG A 60 1.90 -15.42 7.37
C ARG A 60 2.24 -14.03 7.93
N PHE A 61 2.88 -13.17 7.13
CA PHE A 61 3.29 -11.83 7.54
C PHE A 61 2.33 -10.74 7.03
N ALA A 62 1.81 -10.88 5.82
CA ALA A 62 0.84 -9.98 5.21
C ALA A 62 -0.59 -10.32 5.68
N THR A 63 -0.88 -10.19 6.98
CA THR A 63 -2.10 -10.72 7.60
C THR A 63 -3.38 -9.98 7.17
N TYR A 64 -3.88 -10.31 5.99
CA TYR A 64 -5.19 -9.87 5.50
C TYR A 64 -6.32 -10.78 6.03
N PRO A 65 -7.58 -10.31 6.07
CA PRO A 65 -8.72 -11.14 6.49
C PRO A 65 -8.89 -12.42 5.65
N SER A 66 -8.68 -12.32 4.34
CA SER A 66 -8.58 -13.44 3.40
C SER A 66 -7.76 -13.01 2.17
N TYR A 67 -7.57 -13.92 1.22
CA TYR A 67 -6.80 -13.71 -0.02
C TYR A 67 -7.67 -13.97 -1.26
N ASP A 68 -8.98 -13.81 -1.11
CA ASP A 68 -9.98 -14.10 -2.14
C ASP A 68 -10.54 -12.82 -2.79
N LEU A 69 -11.47 -13.01 -3.72
CA LEU A 69 -12.13 -11.93 -4.44
C LEU A 69 -12.85 -10.95 -3.50
N GLN A 70 -13.45 -11.45 -2.43
CA GLN A 70 -14.21 -10.62 -1.50
C GLN A 70 -13.28 -9.64 -0.79
N CYS A 71 -12.11 -10.10 -0.33
CA CYS A 71 -11.11 -9.23 0.27
C CYS A 71 -10.55 -8.21 -0.75
N ALA A 72 -10.28 -8.64 -1.99
CA ALA A 72 -9.83 -7.73 -3.04
C ALA A 72 -10.86 -6.62 -3.36
N GLN A 73 -12.15 -6.97 -3.41
CA GLN A 73 -13.26 -6.01 -3.56
C GLN A 73 -13.28 -5.01 -2.41
N GLN A 74 -13.23 -5.50 -1.17
CA GLN A 74 -13.18 -4.63 0.02
C GLN A 74 -12.02 -3.64 -0.05
N PHE A 75 -10.82 -4.09 -0.40
CA PHE A 75 -9.65 -3.22 -0.49
C PHE A 75 -9.85 -2.08 -1.51
N CYS A 76 -10.49 -2.37 -2.65
CA CYS A 76 -10.74 -1.39 -3.71
C CYS A 76 -11.95 -0.49 -3.42
N GLU A 77 -12.93 -0.95 -2.65
CA GLU A 77 -14.07 -0.15 -2.18
C GLU A 77 -13.67 0.80 -1.04
N GLU A 78 -12.71 0.39 -0.21
CA GLU A 78 -12.24 1.14 0.96
C GLU A 78 -11.17 2.20 0.65
N ILE A 79 -10.88 2.50 -0.62
CA ILE A 79 -9.86 3.49 -1.01
C ILE A 79 -10.16 4.91 -0.50
N ASN A 80 -11.39 5.18 -0.08
CA ASN A 80 -11.82 6.46 0.48
C ASN A 80 -11.85 6.49 2.03
N GLN A 81 -11.42 5.41 2.70
CA GLN A 81 -11.33 5.38 4.16
C GLN A 81 -10.24 6.35 4.64
N LYS A 82 -10.64 7.35 5.44
CA LYS A 82 -9.75 8.46 5.81
C LYS A 82 -8.52 8.08 6.62
N ASP A 83 -8.52 6.90 7.22
CA ASP A 83 -7.43 6.40 8.07
C ASP A 83 -6.60 5.30 7.42
N LYS A 84 -6.92 4.92 6.18
CA LYS A 84 -6.16 3.93 5.41
C LYS A 84 -5.90 4.44 4.01
N PHE A 85 -4.65 4.31 3.60
CA PHE A 85 -4.25 4.66 2.26
C PHE A 85 -3.43 3.51 1.66
N ARG A 86 -3.72 3.14 0.41
CA ARG A 86 -3.07 2.01 -0.27
C ARG A 86 -2.43 2.46 -1.57
N MET A 87 -1.17 2.08 -1.75
CA MET A 87 -0.42 2.27 -2.99
C MET A 87 -0.04 0.91 -3.57
N VAL A 88 0.08 0.85 -4.88
CA VAL A 88 0.54 -0.33 -5.61
C VAL A 88 1.72 0.04 -6.50
N ALA A 89 2.67 -0.89 -6.60
CA ALA A 89 3.68 -0.89 -7.65
C ALA A 89 3.24 -1.90 -8.72
N ILE A 90 3.17 -1.45 -9.98
CA ILE A 90 2.68 -2.22 -11.11
C ILE A 90 3.76 -2.27 -12.19
N ASN A 91 4.07 -3.46 -12.68
CA ASN A 91 5.02 -3.63 -13.78
C ASN A 91 4.39 -3.40 -15.16
N MET A 92 5.20 -3.47 -16.21
CA MET A 92 4.74 -3.25 -17.59
C MET A 92 3.69 -4.27 -18.07
N ASN A 93 3.61 -5.44 -17.43
CA ASN A 93 2.59 -6.46 -17.70
C ASN A 93 1.28 -6.20 -16.93
N ARG A 94 1.15 -5.03 -16.30
CA ARG A 94 0.00 -4.63 -15.46
C ARG A 94 -0.25 -5.54 -14.26
N LYS A 95 0.78 -6.24 -13.79
CA LYS A 95 0.72 -7.02 -12.54
C LYS A 95 1.13 -6.14 -11.38
N ILE A 96 0.38 -6.19 -10.28
CA ILE A 96 0.85 -5.64 -9.00
C ILE A 96 2.00 -6.52 -8.51
N ILE A 97 3.13 -5.91 -8.24
CA ILE A 97 4.33 -6.55 -7.67
C ILE A 97 4.49 -6.21 -6.19
N THR A 98 3.88 -5.11 -5.75
CA THR A 98 3.92 -4.70 -4.34
C THR A 98 2.65 -3.95 -3.98
N LEU A 99 2.07 -4.29 -2.83
CA LEU A 99 1.03 -3.53 -2.15
C LEU A 99 1.65 -2.82 -0.94
N PHE A 100 1.37 -1.54 -0.78
CA PHE A 100 1.79 -0.73 0.35
C PHE A 100 0.55 -0.24 1.09
N GLU A 101 0.42 -0.59 2.36
CA GLU A 101 -0.64 -0.08 3.22
C GLU A 101 -0.08 0.94 4.21
N PHE A 102 -0.75 2.08 4.28
CA PHE A 102 -0.50 3.14 5.24
C PHE A 102 -1.71 3.26 6.15
N ASN A 103 -1.56 2.92 7.43
CA ASN A 103 -2.58 3.21 8.43
C ASN A 103 -2.20 4.51 9.14
N LEU A 104 -3.01 5.54 8.96
CA LEU A 104 -2.81 6.86 9.54
C LEU A 104 -3.22 6.89 11.03
N ASN A 105 -4.02 5.92 11.47
CA ASN A 105 -4.37 5.71 12.86
C ASN A 105 -3.53 4.58 13.47
N ILE A 106 -2.71 4.92 14.47
CA ILE A 106 -1.95 3.93 15.24
C ILE A 106 -2.84 3.34 16.34
N SER A 107 -2.89 2.01 16.41
CA SER A 107 -3.66 1.30 17.42
C SER A 107 -3.12 1.51 18.84
N ASP A 108 -4.00 1.47 19.85
CA ASP A 108 -3.57 1.52 21.27
C ASP A 108 -2.64 0.36 21.64
N LEU A 109 -2.79 -0.79 20.98
CA LEU A 109 -1.91 -1.93 21.16
C LEU A 109 -0.49 -1.60 20.71
N ASP A 110 -0.33 -0.98 19.53
CA ASP A 110 0.97 -0.56 19.03
C ASP A 110 1.57 0.55 19.92
N LYS A 111 0.78 1.55 20.32
CA LYS A 111 1.24 2.59 21.26
C LYS A 111 1.83 1.97 22.52
N LYS A 112 1.12 1.05 23.16
CA LYS A 112 1.59 0.32 24.35
C LYS A 112 2.82 -0.54 24.06
N ARG A 113 2.92 -1.15 22.87
CA ARG A 113 4.09 -1.93 22.46
C ARG A 113 5.33 -1.05 22.41
N TYR A 114 5.26 0.11 21.75
CA TYR A 114 6.40 1.02 21.61
C TYR A 114 6.76 1.73 22.91
N GLU A 115 5.78 2.05 23.76
CA GLU A 115 6.00 2.66 25.08
C GLU A 115 6.85 1.76 26.00
N ARG A 116 6.73 0.43 25.90
CA ARG A 116 7.60 -0.53 26.63
C ARG A 116 9.09 -0.39 26.28
N TYR A 117 9.39 0.22 25.13
CA TYR A 117 10.75 0.54 24.70
C TYR A 117 11.10 2.01 24.88
N ASN A 118 10.30 2.77 25.64
CA ASN A 118 10.40 4.23 25.83
C ASN A 118 10.29 5.02 24.52
N ILE A 119 9.60 4.48 23.52
CA ILE A 119 9.31 5.17 22.26
C ILE A 119 7.87 5.69 22.33
N LYS A 120 7.71 7.01 22.38
CA LYS A 120 6.39 7.66 22.37
C LYS A 120 6.00 7.99 20.94
N LEU A 121 4.98 7.30 20.43
CA LEU A 121 4.42 7.58 19.12
C LEU A 121 3.59 8.86 19.13
N ASN A 122 3.61 9.59 18.02
CA ASN A 122 2.86 10.82 17.79
C ASN A 122 1.75 10.60 16.76
N ASP A 123 0.50 10.68 17.20
CA ASP A 123 -0.69 10.49 16.36
C ASP A 123 -0.79 11.45 15.16
N MET A 124 -0.04 12.56 15.17
CA MET A 124 -0.05 13.55 14.09
C MET A 124 1.01 13.29 13.02
N SER A 125 2.03 12.47 13.29
CA SER A 125 3.18 12.30 12.38
C SER A 125 3.56 10.86 12.13
N ASP A 126 3.27 9.97 13.07
CA ASP A 126 3.66 8.58 12.99
C ASP A 126 2.52 7.77 12.39
N ILE A 127 2.87 6.84 11.50
CA ILE A 127 1.93 5.98 10.80
C ILE A 127 2.44 4.54 10.81
N GLN A 128 1.54 3.60 10.62
CA GLN A 128 1.94 2.23 10.31
C GLN A 128 2.14 2.11 8.79
N PHE A 129 3.28 1.55 8.41
CA PHE A 129 3.62 1.26 7.03
C PHE A 129 3.85 -0.23 6.85
N ALA A 130 3.10 -0.86 5.95
CA ALA A 130 3.16 -2.29 5.68
C ALA A 130 3.31 -2.56 4.18
N PRO A 131 4.55 -2.75 3.68
CA PRO A 131 4.78 -3.25 2.33
C PRO A 131 4.61 -4.78 2.28
N CYS A 132 3.99 -5.26 1.20
CA CYS A 132 3.91 -6.67 0.85
C CYS A 132 4.34 -6.82 -0.62
N ILE A 133 5.43 -7.55 -0.85
CA ILE A 133 6.01 -7.79 -2.18
C ILE A 133 5.67 -9.24 -2.58
N ILE A 134 5.34 -9.45 -3.86
CA ILE A 134 5.11 -10.80 -4.40
C ILE A 134 6.41 -11.60 -4.38
N ASP A 135 6.35 -12.89 -4.02
CA ASP A 135 7.55 -13.71 -3.77
C ASP A 135 8.47 -13.88 -4.99
N GLU A 136 7.96 -13.72 -6.21
CA GLU A 136 8.72 -13.88 -7.46
C GLU A 136 9.57 -12.66 -7.85
N TYR A 137 9.42 -11.54 -7.14
CA TYR A 137 10.06 -10.26 -7.45
C TYR A 137 11.34 -10.03 -6.64
#